data_AF-A0A8B6F0J1-F1
#
_entry.id   AF-A0A8B6F0J1-F1
#
_cell.length_a   1.000
_cell.length_b   1.000
_cell.length_c   1.000
_cell.angle_alpha   90.00
_cell.angle_beta   90.00
_cell.angle_gamma   90.00
#
_symmetry.space_group_name_H-M   'P 1'
#
loop_
_entity.id
_entity.type
_entity.pdbx_description
1 polymer ?
#
loop_
_entity_poly.entity_id
_entity_poly.type
_entity_poly.pdbx_seq_one_letter_code
_entity_poly.pdbx_strand_id
1 'polypeptide(L)'
;MNDVNLSDSKNSRRGSHSTTVHEELGLSPGIATTVTAAIRDKDVNRKRTVAKTKEFKLQRLKLKSQRSSETRSHEIREGDTYCSNVIGRQSSITQISAVCEEQEFNRYATPTQEISEDACRVTGLKFNTATNELLYNDEPVSHKHPQQVLLDFIQFLMSLCASDKHIVLAAHNNRRFDSIILFNQLKFYKLWNHFSRYIVGFCDTLPFFKMLYPEFENYKQEYIAQKLLNEAYSAHNALDDCRMLMSLVKKTEKIDVLLSDYFYSSHQVTFQGVQPNKESLEHLLRNKVLSRTIFKKLEDSTLTYNHLKISYHRDGFDGLFYLLSEKTGSGKARISNNRRVIQKIADFFSNEE
;
A
#
# COMPACT_ATOMS: atom_id res chain seq x y z
N MET A 1 -42.18 -18.02 60.06
CA MET A 1 -41.13 -19.07 60.04
C MET A 1 -40.69 -19.14 58.59
N ASN A 2 -39.59 -18.46 58.30
CA ASN A 2 -39.24 -18.04 56.94
C ASN A 2 -38.37 -19.08 56.24
N ASP A 3 -38.72 -19.29 54.98
CA ASP A 3 -38.05 -20.09 53.97
C ASP A 3 -36.57 -19.71 53.79
N VAL A 4 -35.74 -20.74 53.69
CA VAL A 4 -34.31 -20.63 53.40
C VAL A 4 -34.12 -20.57 51.88
N ASN A 5 -33.65 -19.41 51.41
CA ASN A 5 -33.32 -19.13 50.01
C ASN A 5 -32.16 -20.00 49.50
N LEU A 6 -32.43 -20.79 48.46
CA LEU A 6 -31.44 -21.29 47.50
C LEU A 6 -30.96 -20.13 46.61
N SER A 7 -29.91 -19.41 47.01
CA SER A 7 -29.25 -18.48 46.09
C SER A 7 -27.81 -18.12 46.47
N ASP A 8 -26.94 -19.10 46.73
CA ASP A 8 -25.51 -18.82 46.94
C ASP A 8 -24.57 -19.96 46.48
N SER A 9 -24.57 -20.31 45.18
CA SER A 9 -23.58 -21.27 44.65
C SER A 9 -22.95 -20.96 43.29
N LYS A 10 -23.18 -19.77 42.69
CA LYS A 10 -22.75 -19.51 41.29
C LYS A 10 -21.60 -18.52 41.07
N ASN A 11 -20.83 -18.11 42.08
CA ASN A 11 -19.79 -17.08 41.87
C ASN A 11 -18.34 -17.46 42.23
N SER A 12 -18.00 -18.75 42.35
CA SER A 12 -16.70 -19.19 42.88
C SER A 12 -15.79 -19.97 41.91
N ARG A 13 -15.99 -19.97 40.58
CA ARG A 13 -15.04 -20.66 39.67
C ARG A 13 -14.87 -19.97 38.32
N ARG A 14 -13.93 -19.02 38.25
CA ARG A 14 -13.26 -18.66 36.98
C ARG A 14 -11.76 -18.86 37.18
N GLY A 15 -11.31 -20.10 36.97
CA GLY A 15 -9.89 -20.43 36.92
C GLY A 15 -9.20 -19.75 35.73
N SER A 16 -7.87 -19.63 35.80
CA SER A 16 -7.04 -19.14 34.70
C SER A 16 -7.23 -20.00 33.44
N HIS A 17 -7.01 -19.42 32.25
CA HIS A 17 -7.17 -20.14 30.98
C HIS A 17 -6.33 -21.44 30.90
N SER A 18 -5.16 -21.48 31.55
CA SER A 18 -4.31 -22.67 31.59
C SER A 18 -4.89 -23.78 32.47
N THR A 19 -5.51 -23.43 33.61
CA THR A 19 -6.16 -24.39 34.50
C THR A 19 -7.47 -24.91 33.92
N THR A 20 -8.22 -24.05 33.22
CA THR A 20 -9.47 -24.44 32.55
C THR A 20 -9.21 -25.37 31.37
N VAL A 21 -8.13 -25.16 30.61
CA VAL A 21 -7.73 -26.06 29.51
C VAL A 21 -7.32 -27.45 30.00
N HIS A 22 -6.65 -27.55 31.15
CA HIS A 22 -6.32 -28.86 31.73
C HIS A 22 -7.57 -29.62 32.19
N GLU A 23 -8.50 -28.92 32.84
CA GLU A 23 -9.80 -29.49 33.25
C GLU A 23 -10.64 -29.93 32.04
N GLU A 24 -10.66 -29.14 30.95
CA GLU A 24 -11.36 -29.48 29.70
C GLU A 24 -10.74 -30.70 28.97
N LEU A 25 -9.45 -30.98 29.19
CA LEU A 25 -8.73 -32.14 28.64
C LEU A 25 -8.74 -33.36 29.56
N GLY A 26 -9.47 -33.32 30.69
CA GLY A 26 -9.53 -34.41 31.67
C GLY A 26 -8.23 -34.63 32.45
N LEU A 27 -7.33 -33.63 32.47
CA LEU A 27 -6.04 -33.68 33.15
C LEU A 27 -6.08 -32.79 34.39
N SER A 28 -5.59 -33.28 35.53
CA SER A 28 -5.46 -32.45 36.73
C SER A 28 -4.35 -31.41 36.51
N PRO A 29 -4.62 -30.10 36.59
CA PRO A 29 -3.56 -29.09 36.49
C PRO A 29 -2.66 -29.19 37.72
N GLY A 30 -1.46 -29.74 37.53
CA GLY A 30 -0.46 -29.87 38.59
C GLY A 30 -0.10 -28.52 39.24
N ILE A 31 0.53 -28.59 40.42
CA ILE A 31 0.87 -27.43 41.27
C ILE A 31 1.67 -26.36 40.50
N ALA A 32 2.59 -26.77 39.63
CA ALA A 32 3.38 -25.84 38.82
C ALA A 32 2.53 -25.01 37.83
N THR A 33 1.49 -25.62 37.25
CA THR A 33 0.61 -24.96 36.29
C THR A 33 -0.32 -23.97 36.95
N THR A 34 -0.87 -24.32 38.11
CA THR A 34 -1.70 -23.42 38.94
C THR A 34 -0.90 -22.22 39.45
N VAL A 35 0.35 -22.41 39.87
CA VAL A 35 1.24 -21.32 40.29
C VAL A 35 1.59 -20.39 39.12
N THR A 36 1.95 -20.95 37.96
CA THR A 36 2.32 -20.15 36.77
C THR A 36 1.14 -19.33 36.26
N ALA A 37 -0.06 -19.92 36.28
CA ALA A 37 -1.32 -19.23 35.99
C ALA A 37 -1.54 -18.01 36.89
N ALA A 38 -1.42 -18.18 38.21
CA ALA A 38 -1.61 -17.11 39.18
C ALA A 38 -0.59 -15.96 39.00
N ILE A 39 0.66 -16.28 38.66
CA ILE A 39 1.70 -15.30 38.36
C ILE A 39 1.35 -14.50 37.11
N ARG A 40 0.91 -15.17 36.04
CA ARG A 40 0.49 -14.53 34.79
C ARG A 40 -0.73 -13.63 34.99
N ASP A 41 -1.71 -14.07 35.78
CA ASP A 41 -2.89 -13.27 36.09
C ASP A 41 -2.54 -12.00 36.89
N LYS A 42 -1.59 -12.11 37.84
CA LYS A 42 -1.04 -10.93 38.55
C LYS A 42 -0.37 -9.96 37.58
N ASP A 43 0.43 -10.42 36.63
CA ASP A 43 1.11 -9.53 35.67
C ASP A 43 0.15 -8.89 34.66
N VAL A 44 -0.87 -9.64 34.19
CA VAL A 44 -1.93 -9.10 33.32
C VAL A 44 -2.75 -8.04 34.06
N ASN A 45 -3.12 -8.29 35.31
CA ASN A 45 -3.83 -7.30 36.12
C ASN A 45 -2.96 -6.06 36.36
N ARG A 46 -1.69 -6.23 36.73
CA ARG A 46 -0.73 -5.12 36.87
C ARG A 46 -0.65 -4.28 35.59
N LYS A 47 -0.49 -4.91 34.42
CA LYS A 47 -0.45 -4.23 33.11
C LYS A 47 -1.75 -3.46 32.81
N ARG A 48 -2.91 -4.02 33.16
CA ARG A 48 -4.21 -3.33 33.01
C ARG A 48 -4.34 -2.11 33.93
N THR A 49 -3.86 -2.20 35.17
CA THR A 49 -3.91 -1.08 36.11
C THR A 49 -2.96 0.03 35.65
N VAL A 50 -1.74 -0.32 35.24
CA VAL A 50 -0.75 0.63 34.70
C VAL A 50 -1.25 1.29 33.41
N ALA A 51 -1.90 0.56 32.51
CA ALA A 51 -2.42 1.14 31.27
C ALA A 51 -3.53 2.19 31.47
N LYS A 52 -4.18 2.22 32.64
CA LYS A 52 -5.19 3.21 33.00
C LYS A 52 -4.59 4.50 33.57
N THR A 53 -3.33 4.49 34.01
CA THR A 53 -2.71 5.65 34.65
C THR A 53 -2.48 6.79 33.64
N LYS A 54 -2.50 8.02 34.14
CA LYS A 54 -2.25 9.23 33.35
C LYS A 54 -0.83 9.22 32.76
N GLU A 55 0.15 8.74 33.51
CA GLU A 55 1.56 8.64 33.09
C GLU A 55 1.73 7.69 31.90
N PHE A 56 1.12 6.49 31.93
CA PHE A 56 1.13 5.59 30.77
C PHE A 56 0.41 6.21 29.56
N LYS A 57 -0.68 6.93 29.85
CA LYS A 57 -1.39 7.89 28.97
C LYS A 57 -0.41 8.75 28.15
N LEU A 58 0.36 9.55 28.88
CA LEU A 58 1.29 10.55 28.38
C LEU A 58 2.50 9.93 27.70
N GLN A 59 3.08 8.87 28.26
CA GLN A 59 4.21 8.15 27.67
C GLN A 59 3.85 7.59 26.29
N ARG A 60 2.63 7.04 26.13
CA ARG A 60 2.13 6.56 24.83
C ARG A 60 1.97 7.68 23.81
N LEU A 61 1.48 8.85 24.21
CA LEU A 61 1.37 10.02 23.33
C LEU A 61 2.75 10.53 22.90
N LYS A 62 3.71 10.56 23.82
CA LYS A 62 5.11 10.93 23.55
C LYS A 62 5.76 9.97 22.54
N LEU A 63 5.62 8.67 22.75
CA LEU A 63 6.12 7.64 21.81
C LEU A 63 5.44 7.71 20.44
N LYS A 64 4.14 8.06 20.40
CA LYS A 64 3.42 8.27 19.14
C LYS A 64 3.96 9.50 18.38
N SER A 65 4.26 10.58 19.09
CA SER A 65 4.87 11.79 18.52
C SER A 65 6.28 11.51 17.99
N GLN A 66 7.11 10.79 18.76
CA GLN A 66 8.46 10.38 18.33
C GLN A 66 8.42 9.54 17.05
N ARG A 67 7.56 8.51 16.98
CA ARG A 67 7.41 7.70 15.75
C ARG A 67 6.96 8.53 14.55
N SER A 68 6.05 9.47 14.76
CA SER A 68 5.61 10.38 13.69
C SER A 68 6.75 11.29 13.21
N SER A 69 7.62 11.73 14.12
CA SER A 69 8.82 12.51 13.81
C SER A 69 9.87 11.67 13.09
N GLU A 70 10.07 10.42 13.49
CA GLU A 70 10.97 9.46 12.83
C GLU A 70 10.52 9.19 11.40
N THR A 71 9.23 8.90 11.18
CA THR A 71 8.65 8.74 9.83
C THR A 71 8.90 9.97 8.96
N ARG A 72 8.63 11.18 9.49
CA ARG A 72 8.91 12.44 8.78
C ARG A 72 10.41 12.61 8.49
N SER A 73 11.28 12.17 9.39
CA SER A 73 12.74 12.22 9.19
C SER A 73 13.21 11.24 8.12
N HIS A 74 12.57 10.06 8.01
CA HIS A 74 12.80 9.11 6.93
C HIS A 74 12.34 9.69 5.57
N GLU A 75 11.17 10.35 5.52
CA GLU A 75 10.67 11.04 4.33
C GLU A 75 11.62 12.17 3.88
N ILE A 76 12.16 12.96 4.82
CA ILE A 76 13.15 14.01 4.54
C ILE A 76 14.47 13.42 4.02
N ARG A 77 14.90 12.25 4.53
CA ARG A 77 16.10 11.55 4.06
C ARG A 77 15.94 11.02 2.61
N GLU A 78 14.71 10.71 2.19
CA GLU A 78 14.39 10.26 0.83
C GLU A 78 14.39 11.42 -0.21
N GLY A 79 14.27 12.67 0.22
CA GLY A 79 14.38 13.89 -0.61
C GLY A 79 13.05 14.50 -1.05
N ASP A 80 13.07 15.78 -1.48
CA ASP A 80 11.86 16.58 -1.74
C ASP A 80 10.92 16.01 -2.82
N THR A 81 11.46 15.20 -3.75
CA THR A 81 10.70 14.45 -4.76
C THR A 81 9.72 13.43 -4.17
N TYR A 82 9.90 13.03 -2.90
CA TYR A 82 9.12 11.98 -2.23
C TYR A 82 8.23 12.51 -1.08
N CYS A 83 8.16 13.83 -0.90
CA CYS A 83 7.30 14.46 0.09
C CYS A 83 5.81 14.26 -0.24
N SER A 84 5.04 13.74 0.73
CA SER A 84 3.59 13.50 0.62
C SER A 84 2.72 14.76 0.55
N ASN A 85 3.32 15.95 0.47
CA ASN A 85 2.59 17.21 0.39
C ASN A 85 2.17 17.47 -1.06
N VAL A 86 0.88 17.29 -1.34
CA VAL A 86 -0.08 17.93 -2.28
C VAL A 86 0.42 18.63 -3.58
N ILE A 87 1.64 19.13 -3.67
CA ILE A 87 2.21 19.92 -4.76
C ILE A 87 2.36 19.09 -6.06
N GLY A 88 2.65 17.79 -5.98
CA GLY A 88 2.95 16.95 -7.17
C GLY A 88 1.75 16.44 -7.97
N ARG A 89 0.49 16.59 -7.52
CA ARG A 89 -0.67 16.01 -8.24
C ARG A 89 -1.21 16.89 -9.36
N GLN A 90 -0.82 18.15 -9.40
CA GLN A 90 -1.25 19.13 -10.42
C GLN A 90 -0.11 19.54 -11.35
N SER A 91 1.06 18.91 -11.22
CA SER A 91 2.21 19.17 -12.07
C SER A 91 1.91 18.81 -13.53
N SER A 92 2.48 19.60 -14.44
CA SER A 92 2.43 19.33 -15.88
C SER A 92 3.55 18.39 -16.28
N ILE A 93 3.26 17.51 -17.23
CA ILE A 93 4.26 16.63 -17.82
C ILE A 93 5.08 17.45 -18.82
N THR A 94 6.40 17.43 -18.69
CA THR A 94 7.36 18.06 -19.62
C THR A 94 8.06 17.05 -20.52
N GLN A 95 8.09 15.77 -20.15
CA GLN A 95 8.63 14.67 -20.95
C GLN A 95 7.84 13.38 -20.66
N ILE A 96 7.55 12.59 -21.71
CA ILE A 96 7.07 11.21 -21.57
C ILE A 96 8.09 10.31 -22.27
N SER A 97 8.54 9.29 -21.55
CA SER A 97 9.36 8.23 -22.11
C SER A 97 8.83 6.86 -21.72
N ALA A 98 9.06 5.87 -22.57
CA ALA A 98 8.78 4.48 -22.29
C ALA A 98 9.73 3.60 -23.12
N VAL A 99 10.09 2.44 -22.56
CA VAL A 99 10.89 1.43 -23.25
C VAL A 99 10.18 0.08 -23.16
N CYS A 100 10.20 -0.68 -24.25
CA CYS A 100 9.66 -2.03 -24.31
C CYS A 100 10.52 -2.84 -25.28
N GLU A 101 11.34 -3.76 -24.75
CA GLU A 101 12.34 -4.48 -25.53
C GLU A 101 13.25 -3.49 -26.28
N GLU A 102 13.29 -3.54 -27.62
CA GLU A 102 14.08 -2.66 -28.48
C GLU A 102 13.31 -1.39 -28.89
N GLN A 103 12.06 -1.24 -28.47
CA GLN A 103 11.22 -0.10 -28.84
C GLN A 103 11.28 0.98 -27.79
N GLU A 104 11.46 2.22 -28.24
CA GLU A 104 11.54 3.40 -27.37
C GLU A 104 10.56 4.47 -27.81
N PHE A 105 9.97 5.12 -26.82
CA PHE A 105 9.18 6.33 -26.97
C PHE A 105 9.85 7.42 -26.13
N ASN A 106 10.09 8.59 -26.71
CA ASN A 106 10.56 9.77 -26.00
C ASN A 106 10.03 11.03 -26.69
N ARG A 107 9.25 11.83 -25.96
CA ARG A 107 8.69 13.10 -26.45
C ARG A 107 8.68 14.13 -25.34
N TYR A 108 9.06 15.36 -25.69
CA TYR A 108 8.94 16.51 -24.81
C TYR A 108 7.62 17.25 -25.05
N ALA A 109 7.02 17.73 -23.98
CA ALA A 109 5.79 18.50 -23.99
C ALA A 109 6.07 19.96 -23.64
N THR A 110 5.43 20.89 -24.34
CA THR A 110 5.48 22.31 -24.01
C THR A 110 4.98 22.51 -22.57
N PRO A 111 5.78 23.09 -21.66
CA PRO A 111 5.34 23.36 -20.30
C PRO A 111 4.13 24.30 -20.29
N THR A 112 3.09 23.95 -19.55
CA THR A 112 1.90 24.80 -19.39
C THR A 112 2.01 25.76 -18.20
N GLN A 113 3.10 25.64 -17.45
CA GLN A 113 3.45 26.43 -16.28
C GLN A 113 4.97 26.67 -16.34
N GLU A 114 5.41 27.72 -15.68
CA GLU A 114 6.84 28.00 -15.54
C GLU A 114 7.53 26.83 -14.84
N ILE A 115 8.66 26.38 -15.38
CA ILE A 115 9.49 25.35 -14.76
C ILE A 115 10.22 26.02 -13.59
N SER A 116 9.98 25.55 -12.37
CA SER A 116 10.66 26.09 -11.19
C SER A 116 12.18 25.88 -11.28
N GLU A 117 12.95 26.72 -10.60
CA GLU A 117 14.42 26.59 -10.54
C GLU A 117 14.86 25.21 -10.03
N ASP A 118 14.13 24.64 -9.06
CA ASP A 118 14.37 23.28 -8.56
C ASP A 118 14.13 22.22 -9.64
N ALA A 119 13.01 22.31 -10.37
CA ALA A 119 12.69 21.38 -11.45
C ALA A 119 13.70 21.50 -12.60
N CYS A 120 14.15 22.71 -12.92
CA CYS A 120 15.20 22.98 -13.90
C CYS A 120 16.53 22.34 -13.47
N ARG A 121 16.96 22.53 -12.21
CA ARG A 121 18.18 21.95 -11.66
C ARG A 121 18.15 20.42 -11.66
N VAL A 122 17.00 19.82 -11.37
CA VAL A 122 16.85 18.37 -11.32
C VAL A 122 16.79 17.77 -12.72
N THR A 123 15.95 18.31 -13.60
CA THR A 123 15.67 17.70 -14.92
C THR A 123 16.55 18.21 -16.06
N GLY A 124 17.31 19.29 -15.85
CA GLY A 124 18.05 19.97 -16.91
C GLY A 124 17.17 20.72 -17.92
N LEU A 125 15.85 20.79 -17.70
CA LEU A 125 14.91 21.42 -18.63
C LEU A 125 14.75 22.92 -18.37
N LYS A 126 14.89 23.72 -19.44
CA LYS A 126 14.66 25.17 -19.44
C LYS A 126 13.73 25.52 -20.59
N PHE A 127 12.69 26.31 -20.33
CA PHE A 127 11.76 26.76 -21.37
C PHE A 127 11.80 28.28 -21.49
N ASN A 128 12.10 28.75 -22.70
CA ASN A 128 12.06 30.17 -23.03
C ASN A 128 10.71 30.50 -23.67
N THR A 129 9.86 31.23 -22.94
CA THR A 129 8.52 31.62 -23.42
C THR A 129 8.56 32.64 -24.56
N ALA A 130 9.63 33.44 -24.67
CA ALA A 130 9.76 34.45 -25.71
C ALA A 130 10.17 33.84 -27.07
N THR A 131 11.08 32.85 -27.05
CA THR A 131 11.51 32.15 -28.27
C THR A 131 10.71 30.87 -28.54
N ASN A 132 9.92 30.42 -27.57
CA ASN A 132 9.21 29.13 -27.60
C ASN A 132 10.17 27.96 -27.83
N GLU A 133 11.31 27.98 -27.14
CA GLU A 133 12.33 26.94 -27.20
C GLU A 133 12.41 26.20 -25.86
N LEU A 134 12.41 24.86 -25.93
CA LEU A 134 12.73 24.00 -24.79
C LEU A 134 14.16 23.49 -24.95
N LEU A 135 14.97 23.68 -23.91
CA LEU A 135 16.34 23.17 -23.83
C LEU A 135 16.40 22.03 -22.82
N TYR A 136 17.20 21.02 -23.12
CA TYR A 136 17.63 19.99 -22.18
C TYR A 136 19.16 20.05 -22.08
N ASN A 137 19.69 20.35 -20.89
CA ASN A 137 21.13 20.55 -20.68
C ASN A 137 21.74 21.54 -21.69
N ASP A 138 21.05 22.68 -21.85
CA ASP A 138 21.40 23.78 -22.76
C ASP A 138 21.33 23.46 -24.27
N GLU A 139 20.92 22.25 -24.65
CA GLU A 139 20.69 21.85 -26.04
C GLU A 139 19.20 21.92 -26.42
N PRO A 140 18.84 22.51 -27.58
CA PRO A 140 17.45 22.56 -28.04
C PRO A 140 16.85 21.17 -28.29
N VAL A 141 15.65 20.94 -27.75
CA VAL A 141 14.90 19.70 -27.98
C VAL A 141 13.56 19.97 -28.64
N SER A 142 13.17 19.08 -29.56
CA SER A 142 11.85 19.15 -30.18
C SER A 142 10.76 18.83 -29.13
N HIS A 143 9.82 19.74 -28.98
CA HIS A 143 8.65 19.57 -28.12
C HIS A 143 7.34 19.77 -28.88
N LYS A 144 6.25 19.25 -28.34
CA LYS A 144 4.89 19.39 -28.90
C LYS A 144 3.91 19.84 -27.82
N HIS A 145 2.73 20.29 -28.24
CA HIS A 145 1.64 20.54 -27.30
C HIS A 145 1.34 19.29 -26.46
N PRO A 146 1.08 19.39 -25.13
CA PRO A 146 0.94 18.22 -24.25
C PRO A 146 -0.10 17.20 -24.71
N GLN A 147 -1.24 17.67 -25.26
CA GLN A 147 -2.25 16.78 -25.84
C GLN A 147 -1.68 15.92 -26.98
N GLN A 148 -0.84 16.49 -27.84
CA GLN A 148 -0.23 15.76 -28.94
C GLN A 148 0.78 14.74 -28.43
N VAL A 149 1.54 15.07 -27.39
CA VAL A 149 2.46 14.12 -26.75
C VAL A 149 1.70 12.92 -26.17
N LEU A 150 0.56 13.15 -25.52
CA LEU A 150 -0.30 12.07 -25.00
C LEU A 150 -0.90 11.22 -26.13
N LEU A 151 -1.32 11.83 -27.24
CA LEU A 151 -1.81 11.11 -28.42
C LEU A 151 -0.70 10.27 -29.07
N ASP A 152 0.49 10.84 -29.24
CA ASP A 152 1.67 10.12 -29.73
C ASP A 152 1.99 8.92 -28.81
N PHE A 153 1.86 9.09 -27.50
CA PHE A 153 2.07 8.00 -26.54
C PHE A 153 1.01 6.91 -26.66
N ILE A 154 -0.27 7.27 -26.81
CA ILE A 154 -1.35 6.29 -27.08
C ILE A 154 -1.07 5.53 -28.38
N GLN A 155 -0.60 6.22 -29.43
CA GLN A 155 -0.25 5.61 -30.70
C GLN A 155 0.91 4.62 -30.56
N PHE A 156 1.92 4.96 -29.76
CA PHE A 156 3.01 4.05 -29.42
C PHE A 156 2.49 2.80 -28.68
N LEU A 157 1.60 2.95 -27.70
CA LEU A 157 0.99 1.80 -27.02
C LEU A 157 0.17 0.95 -28.00
N MET A 158 -0.57 1.57 -28.91
CA MET A 158 -1.31 0.87 -29.95
C MET A 158 -0.39 0.08 -30.88
N SER A 159 0.80 0.59 -31.24
CA SER A 159 1.75 -0.17 -32.06
C SER A 159 2.36 -1.37 -31.34
N LEU A 160 2.34 -1.39 -29.99
CA LEU A 160 2.77 -2.54 -29.20
C LEU A 160 1.69 -3.63 -29.08
N CYS A 161 0.42 -3.29 -29.32
CA CYS A 161 -0.71 -4.21 -29.25
C CYS A 161 -0.73 -5.15 -30.48
N ALA A 162 0.03 -6.24 -30.42
CA ALA A 162 -0.25 -7.45 -31.20
C ALA A 162 -1.43 -8.22 -30.57
N SER A 163 -2.08 -9.11 -31.34
CA SER A 163 -3.38 -9.73 -31.02
C SER A 163 -3.52 -10.46 -29.67
N ASP A 164 -2.44 -10.68 -28.92
CA ASP A 164 -2.46 -11.38 -27.61
C ASP A 164 -1.60 -10.69 -26.52
N LYS A 165 -1.14 -9.45 -26.74
CA LYS A 165 -0.29 -8.74 -25.77
C LYS A 165 -1.08 -7.80 -24.87
N HIS A 166 -0.96 -8.02 -23.57
CA HIS A 166 -1.45 -7.11 -22.53
C HIS A 166 -0.34 -6.15 -22.09
N ILE A 167 -0.60 -4.84 -22.13
CA ILE A 167 0.38 -3.84 -21.73
C ILE A 167 0.23 -3.51 -20.24
N VAL A 168 1.34 -3.56 -19.52
CA VAL A 168 1.47 -3.10 -18.13
C VAL A 168 2.58 -2.06 -18.08
N LEU A 169 2.29 -0.89 -17.48
CA LEU A 169 3.27 0.18 -17.35
C LEU A 169 3.99 0.09 -16.00
N ALA A 170 5.29 -0.20 -16.02
CA ALA A 170 6.13 -0.19 -14.82
C ALA A 170 6.85 1.15 -14.67
N ALA A 171 6.81 1.73 -13.47
CA ALA A 171 7.59 2.91 -13.13
C ALA A 171 7.91 2.90 -11.62
N HIS A 172 8.97 3.62 -11.24
CA HIS A 172 9.47 3.60 -9.87
C HIS A 172 8.73 4.60 -8.98
N ASN A 173 8.05 4.13 -7.92
CA ASN A 173 7.17 4.92 -7.06
C ASN A 173 5.91 5.48 -7.78
N ASN A 174 5.52 4.86 -8.89
CA ASN A 174 4.45 5.37 -9.74
C ASN A 174 3.08 5.40 -9.08
N ARG A 175 2.84 4.56 -8.05
CA ARG A 175 1.57 4.51 -7.31
C ARG A 175 1.30 5.80 -6.56
N ARG A 176 2.35 6.57 -6.25
CA ARG A 176 2.28 7.86 -5.57
C ARG A 176 2.61 9.04 -6.49
N PHE A 177 3.14 8.79 -7.68
CA PHE A 177 3.66 9.82 -8.58
C PHE A 177 3.15 9.66 -10.02
N ASP A 178 3.91 8.98 -10.90
CA ASP A 178 3.72 9.01 -12.36
C ASP A 178 2.32 8.62 -12.79
N SER A 179 1.74 7.57 -12.20
CA SER A 179 0.41 7.10 -12.62
C SER A 179 -0.70 8.11 -12.30
N ILE A 180 -0.54 8.90 -11.23
CA ILE A 180 -1.50 9.92 -10.83
C ILE A 180 -1.39 11.13 -11.76
N ILE A 181 -0.16 11.58 -12.04
CA ILE A 181 0.09 12.71 -12.94
C ILE A 181 -0.40 12.38 -14.35
N LEU A 182 -0.05 11.19 -14.86
CA LEU A 182 -0.50 10.71 -16.17
C LEU A 182 -2.02 10.61 -16.23
N PHE A 183 -2.68 10.05 -15.20
CA PHE A 183 -4.14 10.00 -15.12
C PHE A 183 -4.76 11.40 -15.17
N ASN A 184 -4.23 12.36 -14.41
CA ASN A 184 -4.76 13.71 -14.35
C ASN A 184 -4.63 14.42 -15.71
N GLN A 185 -3.49 14.31 -16.38
CA GLN A 185 -3.27 14.89 -17.71
C GLN A 185 -4.16 14.25 -18.77
N LEU A 186 -4.27 12.91 -18.79
CA LEU A 186 -5.17 12.19 -19.68
C LEU A 186 -6.64 12.54 -19.42
N LYS A 187 -7.06 12.74 -18.17
CA LYS A 187 -8.43 13.17 -17.83
C LYS A 187 -8.69 14.61 -18.26
N PHE A 188 -7.74 15.51 -18.06
CA PHE A 188 -7.84 16.90 -18.50
C PHE A 188 -8.10 17.00 -20.00
N TYR A 189 -7.36 16.23 -20.82
CA TYR A 189 -7.56 16.17 -22.27
C TYR A 189 -8.65 15.18 -22.72
N LYS A 190 -9.43 14.59 -21.81
CA LYS A 190 -10.49 13.60 -22.11
C LYS A 190 -10.01 12.34 -22.86
N LEU A 191 -8.72 12.00 -22.73
CA LEU A 191 -8.07 10.85 -23.37
C LEU A 191 -8.04 9.58 -22.53
N TRP A 192 -8.34 9.67 -21.22
CA TRP A 192 -8.22 8.52 -20.30
C TRP A 192 -8.95 7.26 -20.79
N ASN A 193 -10.21 7.39 -21.24
CA ASN A 193 -11.01 6.25 -21.66
C ASN A 193 -10.47 5.59 -22.94
N HIS A 194 -9.76 6.35 -23.79
CA HIS A 194 -9.11 5.83 -24.98
C HIS A 194 -7.80 5.13 -24.59
N PHE A 195 -6.98 5.78 -23.77
CA PHE A 195 -5.74 5.24 -23.23
C PHE A 195 -5.93 3.92 -22.48
N SER A 196 -6.94 3.84 -21.60
CA SER A 196 -7.20 2.67 -20.76
C SER A 196 -7.64 1.43 -21.53
N ARG A 197 -7.87 1.52 -22.85
CA ARG A 197 -8.16 0.36 -23.72
C ARG A 197 -6.92 -0.42 -24.08
N TYR A 198 -5.75 0.21 -24.02
CA TYR A 198 -4.49 -0.41 -24.44
C TYR A 198 -3.67 -0.94 -23.27
N ILE A 199 -3.94 -0.48 -22.04
CA ILE A 199 -3.23 -0.93 -20.84
C ILE A 199 -4.15 -1.68 -19.88
N VAL A 200 -3.62 -2.72 -19.25
CA VAL A 200 -4.30 -3.46 -18.18
C VAL A 200 -4.13 -2.75 -16.83
N GLY A 201 -2.95 -2.17 -16.61
CA GLY A 201 -2.64 -1.43 -15.40
C GLY A 201 -1.16 -1.06 -15.30
N PHE A 202 -0.70 -0.93 -14.06
CA PHE A 202 0.60 -0.40 -13.71
C PHE A 202 1.29 -1.32 -12.71
N CYS A 203 2.62 -1.27 -12.64
CA CYS A 203 3.43 -1.88 -11.58
C CYS A 203 4.31 -0.84 -10.90
N ASP A 204 4.40 -0.89 -9.57
CA ASP A 204 5.28 -0.01 -8.79
C ASP A 204 6.55 -0.75 -8.38
N THR A 205 7.70 -0.32 -8.93
CA THR A 205 8.97 -1.01 -8.69
C THR A 205 9.63 -0.63 -7.37
N LEU A 206 9.25 0.49 -6.72
CA LEU A 206 9.83 0.89 -5.44
C LEU A 206 9.56 -0.13 -4.31
N PRO A 207 8.30 -0.51 -4.01
CA PRO A 207 8.02 -1.53 -3.01
C PRO A 207 8.54 -2.92 -3.41
N PHE A 208 8.64 -3.20 -4.71
CA PHE A 208 9.26 -4.42 -5.23
C PHE A 208 10.75 -4.51 -4.86
N PHE A 209 11.54 -3.46 -5.11
CA PHE A 209 12.95 -3.45 -4.71
C PHE A 209 13.13 -3.44 -3.18
N LYS A 210 12.24 -2.79 -2.42
CA LYS A 210 12.23 -2.84 -0.94
C LYS A 210 12.03 -4.25 -0.40
N MET A 211 11.25 -5.08 -1.09
CA MET A 211 11.06 -6.47 -0.70
C MET A 211 12.25 -7.35 -1.06
N LEU A 212 12.84 -7.14 -2.25
CA LEU A 212 13.96 -7.95 -2.71
C LEU A 212 15.27 -7.67 -1.96
N TYR A 213 15.51 -6.41 -1.60
CA TYR A 213 16.77 -5.94 -1.03
C TYR A 213 16.55 -5.14 0.25
N PRO A 214 15.92 -5.71 1.29
CA PRO A 214 15.53 -4.98 2.50
C PRO A 214 16.70 -4.33 3.24
N GLU A 215 17.93 -4.79 3.00
CA GLU A 215 19.18 -4.29 3.56
C GLU A 215 19.69 -2.98 2.95
N PHE A 216 19.11 -2.51 1.84
CA PHE A 216 19.55 -1.28 1.19
C PHE A 216 19.29 -0.04 2.05
N GLU A 217 20.24 0.89 2.05
CA GLU A 217 20.18 2.11 2.88
C GLU A 217 19.11 3.09 2.38
N ASN A 218 18.89 3.13 1.07
CA ASN A 218 17.82 3.87 0.41
C ASN A 218 17.44 3.16 -0.89
N TYR A 219 16.38 3.65 -1.53
CA TYR A 219 15.80 3.00 -2.71
C TYR A 219 15.57 4.01 -3.83
N LYS A 220 16.39 5.06 -3.92
CA LYS A 220 16.41 5.88 -5.14
C LYS A 220 16.87 5.01 -6.30
N GLN A 221 16.30 5.21 -7.49
CA GLN A 221 16.65 4.39 -8.66
C GLN A 221 18.15 4.42 -8.95
N GLU A 222 18.79 5.58 -8.85
CA GLU A 222 20.25 5.77 -8.95
C GLU A 222 21.04 4.89 -7.98
N TYR A 223 20.61 4.84 -6.72
CA TYR A 223 21.27 4.04 -5.71
C TYR A 223 21.13 2.54 -6.02
N ILE A 224 19.94 2.12 -6.45
CA ILE A 224 19.69 0.72 -6.84
C ILE A 224 20.52 0.36 -8.08
N ALA A 225 20.60 1.24 -9.08
CA ALA A 225 21.44 1.10 -10.27
C ALA A 225 22.92 0.91 -9.89
N GLN A 226 23.43 1.79 -9.04
CA GLN A 226 24.81 1.71 -8.57
C GLN A 226 25.07 0.41 -7.79
N LYS A 227 24.15 -0.03 -6.93
CA LYS A 227 24.33 -1.24 -6.12
C LYS A 227 24.21 -2.54 -6.91
N LEU A 228 23.29 -2.63 -7.87
CA LEU A 228 22.98 -3.88 -8.57
C LEU A 228 23.69 -4.03 -9.91
N LEU A 229 23.98 -2.92 -10.59
CA LEU A 229 24.58 -2.91 -11.93
C LEU A 229 25.98 -2.28 -11.94
N ASN A 230 26.39 -1.62 -10.85
CA ASN A 230 27.63 -0.83 -10.81
C ASN A 230 27.67 0.27 -11.89
N GLU A 231 26.50 0.82 -12.21
CA GLU A 231 26.32 1.87 -13.21
C GLU A 231 25.88 3.17 -12.54
N ALA A 232 26.46 4.28 -13.01
CA ALA A 232 25.90 5.61 -12.83
C ALA A 232 25.30 6.05 -14.17
N TYR A 233 24.16 6.74 -14.12
CA TYR A 233 23.47 7.20 -15.32
C TYR A 233 22.92 8.61 -15.11
N SER A 234 22.50 9.26 -16.20
CA SER A 234 21.83 10.57 -16.14
C SER A 234 20.42 10.41 -15.60
N ALA A 235 20.28 10.24 -14.28
CA ALA A 235 18.98 10.31 -13.65
C ALA A 235 18.33 11.66 -13.93
N HIS A 236 17.00 11.67 -13.97
CA HIS A 236 16.19 12.84 -14.30
C HIS A 236 16.11 13.17 -15.80
N ASN A 237 16.67 12.34 -16.67
CA ASN A 237 16.18 12.18 -18.05
C ASN A 237 15.18 11.02 -18.07
N ALA A 238 13.94 11.28 -18.50
CA ALA A 238 12.90 10.25 -18.44
C ALA A 238 13.23 8.99 -19.28
N LEU A 239 13.97 9.13 -20.39
CA LEU A 239 14.33 7.98 -21.23
C LEU A 239 15.42 7.13 -20.58
N ASP A 240 16.44 7.76 -20.01
CA ASP A 240 17.51 7.04 -19.32
C ASP A 240 17.00 6.40 -18.03
N ASP A 241 16.08 7.05 -17.32
CA ASP A 241 15.34 6.47 -16.20
C ASP A 241 14.56 5.21 -16.65
N CYS A 242 13.91 5.24 -17.81
CA CYS A 242 13.18 4.08 -18.34
C CYS A 242 14.13 2.92 -18.71
N ARG A 243 15.23 3.21 -19.41
CA ARG A 243 16.24 2.20 -19.79
C ARG A 243 16.89 1.54 -18.58
N MET A 244 17.28 2.36 -17.60
CA MET A 244 17.85 1.87 -16.35
C MET A 244 16.85 1.00 -15.59
N LEU A 245 15.59 1.43 -15.49
CA LEU A 245 14.57 0.66 -14.79
C LEU A 245 14.30 -0.69 -15.47
N MET A 246 14.26 -0.74 -16.81
CA MET A 246 14.14 -2.00 -17.55
C MET A 246 15.32 -2.94 -17.25
N SER A 247 16.54 -2.41 -17.24
CA SER A 247 17.76 -3.19 -16.94
C SER A 247 17.75 -3.72 -15.50
N LEU A 248 17.34 -2.88 -14.54
CA LEU A 248 17.19 -3.25 -13.14
C LEU A 248 16.15 -4.35 -12.93
N VAL A 249 14.97 -4.24 -13.54
CA VAL A 249 13.92 -5.26 -13.44
C VAL A 249 14.39 -6.57 -14.08
N LYS A 250 14.99 -6.53 -15.27
CA LYS A 250 15.58 -7.72 -15.92
C LYS A 250 16.63 -8.39 -15.04
N LYS A 251 17.51 -7.60 -14.39
CA LYS A 251 18.55 -8.11 -13.48
C LYS A 251 17.99 -8.90 -12.30
N THR A 252 16.75 -8.63 -11.87
CA THR A 252 16.14 -9.37 -10.75
C THR A 252 15.67 -10.77 -11.11
N GLU A 253 15.42 -11.05 -12.40
CA GLU A 253 14.79 -12.29 -12.89
C GLU A 253 13.44 -12.62 -12.22
N LYS A 254 12.77 -11.61 -11.62
CA LYS A 254 11.54 -11.75 -10.82
C LYS A 254 10.40 -10.88 -11.33
N ILE A 255 10.26 -10.80 -12.65
CA ILE A 255 9.21 -10.01 -13.30
C ILE A 255 7.81 -10.57 -13.00
N ASP A 256 7.69 -11.87 -12.82
CA ASP A 256 6.47 -12.56 -12.38
C ASP A 256 6.00 -12.03 -11.01
N VAL A 257 6.91 -11.90 -10.05
CA VAL A 257 6.61 -11.32 -8.71
C VAL A 257 6.22 -9.85 -8.82
N LEU A 258 6.89 -9.07 -9.69
CA LEU A 258 6.52 -7.68 -9.95
C LEU A 258 5.07 -7.58 -10.47
N LEU A 259 4.71 -8.43 -11.43
CA LEU A 259 3.39 -8.46 -12.06
C LEU A 259 2.30 -9.04 -11.14
N SER A 260 2.63 -9.96 -10.23
CA SER A 260 1.64 -10.55 -9.32
C SER A 260 1.36 -9.67 -8.10
N ASP A 261 2.41 -9.15 -7.46
CA ASP A 261 2.31 -8.61 -6.10
C ASP A 261 2.32 -7.09 -6.05
N TYR A 262 2.86 -6.44 -7.09
CA TYR A 262 3.04 -4.99 -7.16
C TYR A 262 2.25 -4.33 -8.30
N PHE A 263 1.40 -5.10 -8.95
CA PHE A 263 0.47 -4.65 -9.97
C PHE A 263 -0.76 -3.95 -9.35
N TYR A 264 -1.28 -2.95 -10.07
CA TYR A 264 -2.61 -2.40 -9.83
C TYR A 264 -3.29 -2.03 -11.15
N SER A 265 -4.60 -2.31 -11.24
CA SER A 265 -5.38 -2.06 -12.46
C SER A 265 -5.49 -0.57 -12.75
N SER A 266 -5.58 -0.22 -14.04
CA SER A 266 -5.87 1.15 -14.48
C SER A 266 -7.14 1.72 -13.83
N HIS A 267 -8.16 0.88 -13.57
CA HIS A 267 -9.41 1.26 -12.90
C HIS A 267 -9.23 1.71 -11.44
N GLN A 268 -8.10 1.37 -10.81
CA GLN A 268 -7.80 1.80 -9.45
C GLN A 268 -7.26 3.24 -9.41
N VAL A 269 -6.84 3.82 -10.53
CA VAL A 269 -6.25 5.16 -10.54
C VAL A 269 -7.33 6.23 -10.56
N THR A 270 -7.28 7.18 -9.62
CA THR A 270 -8.19 8.34 -9.57
C THR A 270 -7.44 9.62 -9.21
N PHE A 271 -8.12 10.77 -9.27
CA PHE A 271 -7.57 12.06 -8.85
C PHE A 271 -7.12 12.09 -7.37
N GLN A 272 -7.66 11.19 -6.54
CA GLN A 272 -7.29 11.05 -5.13
C GLN A 272 -6.07 10.14 -4.92
N GLY A 273 -5.53 9.58 -6.00
CA GLY A 273 -4.48 8.58 -6.02
C GLY A 273 -5.02 7.18 -6.27
N VAL A 274 -4.12 6.19 -6.20
CA VAL A 274 -4.47 4.78 -6.44
C VAL A 274 -5.35 4.25 -5.30
N GLN A 275 -6.53 3.77 -5.66
CA GLN A 275 -7.50 3.17 -4.75
C GLN A 275 -7.13 1.71 -4.49
N PRO A 276 -7.41 1.18 -3.29
CA PRO A 276 -7.31 -0.26 -3.06
C PRO A 276 -8.24 -1.01 -4.02
N ASN A 277 -7.84 -2.21 -4.40
CA ASN A 277 -8.71 -3.11 -5.17
C ASN A 277 -10.01 -3.28 -4.39
N LYS A 278 -11.18 -3.18 -5.04
CA LYS A 278 -12.48 -3.33 -4.36
C LYS A 278 -12.55 -4.65 -3.58
N GLU A 279 -11.95 -5.70 -4.11
CA GLU A 279 -11.85 -7.01 -3.46
C GLU A 279 -10.57 -7.15 -2.62
N SER A 280 -10.35 -6.23 -1.68
CA SER A 280 -9.19 -6.28 -0.79
C SER A 280 -9.53 -5.88 0.65
N LEU A 281 -8.71 -6.34 1.60
CA LEU A 281 -8.85 -5.93 3.00
C LEU A 281 -8.57 -4.43 3.18
N GLU A 282 -7.69 -3.87 2.36
CA GLU A 282 -7.35 -2.45 2.33
C GLU A 282 -8.58 -1.61 1.94
N HIS A 283 -9.43 -2.13 1.04
CA HIS A 283 -10.69 -1.48 0.69
C HIS A 283 -11.63 -1.40 1.89
N LEU A 284 -11.77 -2.51 2.63
CA LEU A 284 -12.57 -2.53 3.86
C LEU A 284 -11.99 -1.58 4.94
N LEU A 285 -10.67 -1.49 5.05
CA LEU A 285 -10.01 -0.54 5.97
C LEU A 285 -10.27 0.92 5.56
N ARG A 286 -10.09 1.24 4.26
CA ARG A 286 -10.24 2.61 3.74
C ARG A 286 -11.68 3.11 3.85
N ASN A 287 -12.66 2.23 3.62
CA ASN A 287 -14.09 2.52 3.80
C ASN A 287 -14.55 2.46 5.27
N LYS A 288 -13.63 2.32 6.23
CA LYS A 288 -13.92 2.29 7.68
C LYS A 288 -14.84 1.14 8.11
N VAL A 289 -14.94 0.09 7.30
CA VAL A 289 -15.57 -1.19 7.67
C VAL A 289 -14.69 -1.87 8.73
N LEU A 290 -13.38 -1.92 8.49
CA LEU A 290 -12.40 -2.43 9.43
C LEU A 290 -11.70 -1.29 10.19
N SER A 291 -11.36 -1.57 11.45
CA SER A 291 -10.37 -0.76 12.18
C SER A 291 -8.96 -1.25 11.86
N ARG A 292 -7.94 -0.39 12.03
CA ARG A 292 -6.52 -0.78 11.84
C ARG A 292 -6.14 -2.02 12.65
N THR A 293 -6.67 -2.18 13.85
CA THR A 293 -6.40 -3.35 14.70
C THR A 293 -6.98 -4.63 14.11
N ILE A 294 -8.19 -4.59 13.54
CA ILE A 294 -8.83 -5.76 12.93
C ILE A 294 -8.14 -6.11 11.61
N PHE A 295 -7.84 -5.09 10.80
CA PHE A 295 -7.08 -5.24 9.57
C PHE A 295 -5.75 -5.96 9.84
N LYS A 296 -4.98 -5.49 10.84
CA LYS A 296 -3.68 -6.11 11.16
C LYS A 296 -3.82 -7.57 11.60
N LYS A 297 -4.85 -7.89 12.37
CA LYS A 297 -5.12 -9.28 12.75
C LYS A 297 -5.46 -10.17 11.55
N LEU A 298 -6.16 -9.66 10.54
CA LEU A 298 -6.47 -10.41 9.33
C LEU A 298 -5.22 -10.67 8.49
N GLU A 299 -4.36 -9.65 8.33
CA GLU A 299 -3.05 -9.81 7.69
C GLU A 299 -2.22 -10.89 8.39
N ASP A 300 -2.19 -10.85 9.73
CA ASP A 300 -1.40 -11.78 10.54
C ASP A 300 -2.01 -13.20 10.58
N SER A 301 -3.26 -13.40 10.16
CA SER A 301 -3.99 -14.68 10.26
C SER A 301 -4.18 -15.41 8.93
N THR A 302 -3.48 -14.99 7.87
CA THR A 302 -3.62 -15.50 6.49
C THR A 302 -5.04 -15.43 5.91
N LEU A 303 -5.96 -14.69 6.55
CA LEU A 303 -7.34 -14.56 6.06
C LEU A 303 -7.37 -13.41 5.06
N THR A 304 -7.81 -13.70 3.84
CA THR A 304 -7.93 -12.72 2.75
C THR A 304 -9.37 -12.22 2.60
N TYR A 305 -9.57 -11.19 1.78
CA TYR A 305 -10.90 -10.71 1.39
C TYR A 305 -11.81 -11.84 0.90
N ASN A 306 -11.29 -12.74 0.04
CA ASN A 306 -12.06 -13.86 -0.49
C ASN A 306 -12.52 -14.85 0.59
N HIS A 307 -11.73 -15.07 1.64
CA HIS A 307 -12.18 -15.89 2.76
C HIS A 307 -13.39 -15.26 3.45
N LEU A 308 -13.36 -13.94 3.65
CA LEU A 308 -14.50 -13.21 4.24
C LEU A 308 -15.73 -13.28 3.32
N LYS A 309 -15.55 -13.02 2.03
CA LYS A 309 -16.61 -13.05 1.02
C LYS A 309 -17.26 -14.44 0.92
N ILE A 310 -16.46 -15.50 0.82
CA ILE A 310 -16.95 -16.89 0.75
C ILE A 310 -17.68 -17.27 2.05
N SER A 311 -17.13 -16.92 3.21
CA SER A 311 -17.80 -17.19 4.49
C SER A 311 -19.14 -16.47 4.62
N TYR A 312 -19.23 -15.23 4.14
CA TYR A 312 -20.49 -14.48 4.11
C TYR A 312 -21.50 -15.10 3.14
N HIS A 313 -21.13 -15.42 1.90
CA HIS A 313 -22.07 -16.03 0.95
C HIS A 313 -22.54 -17.43 1.38
N ARG A 314 -21.75 -18.15 2.19
CA ARG A 314 -22.15 -19.46 2.70
C ARG A 314 -23.23 -19.39 3.78
N ASP A 315 -23.11 -18.47 4.73
CA ASP A 315 -23.97 -18.47 5.92
C ASP A 315 -24.12 -17.07 6.57
N GLY A 316 -24.07 -16.03 5.75
CA GLY A 316 -24.22 -14.63 6.13
C GLY A 316 -23.35 -14.21 7.31
N PHE A 317 -24.01 -13.63 8.33
CA PHE A 317 -23.35 -13.20 9.56
C PHE A 317 -22.69 -14.36 10.31
N ASP A 318 -23.35 -15.52 10.37
CA ASP A 318 -22.88 -16.65 11.18
C ASP A 318 -21.62 -17.28 10.57
N GLY A 319 -21.56 -17.39 9.24
CA GLY A 319 -20.35 -17.81 8.53
C GLY A 319 -19.14 -16.93 8.83
N LEU A 320 -19.32 -15.60 8.84
CA LEU A 320 -18.28 -14.66 9.27
C LEU A 320 -17.98 -14.79 10.76
N PHE A 321 -19.00 -14.97 11.60
CA PHE A 321 -18.82 -15.11 13.04
C PHE A 321 -17.96 -16.33 13.38
N TYR A 322 -18.25 -17.49 12.81
CA TYR A 322 -17.47 -18.70 13.04
C TYR A 322 -16.02 -18.55 12.55
N LEU A 323 -15.82 -18.03 11.33
CA LEU A 323 -14.48 -17.81 10.78
C LEU A 323 -13.62 -16.89 11.66
N LEU A 324 -14.18 -15.75 12.08
CA LEU A 324 -13.43 -14.69 12.76
C LEU A 324 -13.28 -14.93 14.27
N SER A 325 -14.21 -15.69 14.87
CA SER A 325 -14.21 -16.00 16.30
C SER A 325 -13.51 -17.32 16.65
N GLU A 326 -13.08 -18.09 15.64
CA GLU A 326 -12.38 -19.36 15.81
C GLU A 326 -11.26 -19.24 16.83
N LYS A 327 -11.18 -20.16 17.80
CA LYS A 327 -10.17 -20.09 18.85
C LYS A 327 -8.82 -20.51 18.30
N THR A 328 -7.81 -19.65 18.48
CA THR A 328 -6.40 -20.02 18.29
C THR A 328 -5.95 -21.01 19.37
N GLY A 329 -4.75 -21.61 19.23
CA GLY A 329 -4.15 -22.44 20.29
C GLY A 329 -3.98 -21.73 21.65
N SER A 330 -4.11 -20.40 21.68
CA SER A 330 -4.13 -19.59 22.92
C SER A 330 -5.54 -19.37 23.51
N GLY A 331 -6.56 -19.99 22.91
CA GLY A 331 -7.99 -19.89 23.19
C GLY A 331 -8.63 -18.52 22.99
N LYS A 332 -7.88 -17.54 22.46
CA LYS A 332 -8.41 -16.25 21.98
C LYS A 332 -9.00 -16.43 20.57
N ALA A 333 -10.04 -15.65 20.28
CA ALA A 333 -10.58 -15.50 18.93
C ALA A 333 -9.48 -15.08 17.95
N ARG A 334 -9.43 -15.77 16.81
CA ARG A 334 -8.50 -15.57 15.70
C ARG A 334 -8.43 -14.10 15.32
N ILE A 335 -9.59 -13.49 15.10
CA ILE A 335 -9.71 -12.06 14.77
C ILE A 335 -10.50 -11.33 15.84
N SER A 336 -11.76 -11.70 16.02
CA SER A 336 -12.70 -11.00 16.88
C SER A 336 -13.92 -11.87 17.13
N ASN A 337 -14.39 -11.89 18.37
CA ASN A 337 -15.72 -12.39 18.75
C ASN A 337 -16.72 -11.25 18.99
N ASN A 338 -16.33 -10.00 18.71
CA ASN A 338 -17.20 -8.85 18.87
C ASN A 338 -18.20 -8.80 17.71
N ARG A 339 -19.47 -9.12 18.01
CA ARG A 339 -20.58 -9.13 17.05
C ARG A 339 -20.71 -7.82 16.27
N ARG A 340 -20.45 -6.65 16.87
CA ARG A 340 -20.53 -5.35 16.16
C ARG A 340 -19.48 -5.20 15.07
N VAL A 341 -18.28 -5.76 15.29
CA VAL A 341 -17.22 -5.75 14.28
C VAL A 341 -17.60 -6.64 13.11
N ILE A 342 -18.14 -7.83 13.41
CA ILE A 342 -18.55 -8.82 12.42
C ILE A 342 -19.75 -8.30 11.63
N GLN A 343 -20.71 -7.66 12.30
CA GLN A 343 -21.88 -7.06 11.66
C GLN A 343 -21.49 -6.03 10.61
N LYS A 344 -20.51 -5.15 10.89
CA LYS A 344 -20.04 -4.18 9.89
C LYS A 344 -19.51 -4.84 8.62
N ILE A 345 -18.85 -5.98 8.74
CA ILE A 345 -18.34 -6.74 7.60
C ILE A 345 -19.52 -7.39 6.84
N ALA A 346 -20.48 -7.95 7.58
CA ALA A 346 -21.71 -8.52 6.99
C ALA A 346 -22.53 -7.45 6.25
N ASP A 347 -22.74 -6.28 6.85
CA ASP A 347 -23.46 -5.14 6.25
C ASP A 347 -22.74 -4.62 5.00
N PHE A 348 -21.40 -4.69 4.97
CA PHE A 348 -20.65 -4.31 3.77
C PHE A 348 -21.00 -5.25 2.60
N PHE A 349 -20.93 -6.56 2.81
CA PHE A 349 -21.22 -7.53 1.76
C PHE A 349 -22.70 -7.57 1.37
N SER A 350 -23.63 -7.32 2.30
CA SER A 350 -25.06 -7.23 1.99
C SER A 350 -25.42 -6.07 1.07
N ASN A 351 -24.59 -5.02 1.05
CA ASN A 351 -24.79 -3.82 0.22
C ASN A 351 -24.02 -3.89 -1.11
N GLU A 352 -23.23 -4.94 -1.35
CA GLU A 352 -22.58 -5.18 -2.66
C GLU A 352 -23.45 -6.01 -3.62
N GLU A 353 -24.50 -6.68 -3.11
CA GLU A 353 -25.57 -7.34 -3.88
C GLU A 353 -26.69 -6.35 -4.22
#